data_AF-A0A9D8R6I8-F1
#
_entry.id   AF-A0A9D8R6I8-F1
#
_cell.length_a   1.000
_cell.length_b   1.000
_cell.length_c   1.000
_cell.angle_alpha   90.00
_cell.angle_beta   90.00
_cell.angle_gamma   90.00
#
_symmetry.space_group_name_H-M   'P 1'
#
loop_
_entity.id
_entity.type
_entity.pdbx_description
1 polymer ?
#
loop_
_entity_poly.entity_id
_entity_poly.type
_entity_poly.pdbx_seq_one_letter_code
_entity_poly.pdbx_strand_id
1 'polypeptide(L)'
;VRATGGNNAYRNLIVNSYCGSNGSGNWNAHLLEPLKNLAYPEDEAQNHIAFQLHYYPNMNNLSWTMTECGTMLSDIKKYLQNRAPVIFGEWGTSNDHVKDADGNYVDDYYTSYKQNKLNFAKYFVGECKKADIATFYWMMLSDGNDRKELKWTMPDLKDAIIKGYYGNEGYTTSIEGVSETSSSKILKPQKLIHKDKVIIANGDDKYTIAGTKLK
;
A
#
# COMPACT_ATOMS: atom_id res chain seq x y z
N VAL A 1 -15.23 6.61 18.38
CA VAL A 1 -15.79 5.63 17.41
C VAL A 1 -16.49 4.49 18.10
N ARG A 2 -15.84 3.73 18.99
CA ARG A 2 -16.44 2.55 19.68
C ARG A 2 -17.78 2.82 20.36
N ALA A 3 -17.88 3.92 21.11
CA ALA A 3 -19.09 4.31 21.83
C ALA A 3 -20.35 4.48 20.97
N THR A 4 -20.25 4.57 19.64
CA THR A 4 -21.44 4.67 18.77
C THR A 4 -22.11 3.31 18.51
N GLY A 5 -21.50 2.20 18.95
CA GLY A 5 -22.06 0.85 18.78
C GLY A 5 -22.19 0.38 17.33
N GLY A 6 -22.96 -0.69 17.12
CA GLY A 6 -23.21 -1.31 15.81
C GLY A 6 -21.91 -1.71 15.11
N ASN A 7 -21.81 -1.43 13.81
CA ASN A 7 -20.61 -1.74 13.01
C ASN A 7 -19.34 -1.06 13.54
N ASN A 8 -19.45 0.06 14.26
CA ASN A 8 -18.31 0.79 14.79
C ASN A 8 -17.70 0.13 16.03
N ALA A 9 -18.41 -0.80 16.68
CA ALA A 9 -17.86 -1.60 17.77
C ALA A 9 -16.69 -2.48 17.30
N TYR A 10 -16.69 -2.92 16.03
CA TYR A 10 -15.67 -3.81 15.46
C TYR A 10 -15.03 -3.26 14.17
N ARG A 11 -15.20 -1.96 13.90
CA ARG A 11 -14.56 -1.34 12.73
C ARG A 11 -13.05 -1.33 12.92
N ASN A 12 -12.28 -1.76 11.92
CA ASN A 12 -10.83 -1.56 11.91
C ASN A 12 -10.50 -0.06 11.93
N LEU A 13 -9.71 0.38 12.91
CA LEU A 13 -9.26 1.76 13.05
C LEU A 13 -7.75 1.84 12.79
N ILE A 14 -7.31 3.01 12.37
CA ILE A 14 -5.92 3.30 12.07
C ILE A 14 -5.43 4.39 13.01
N VAL A 15 -4.26 4.19 13.60
CA VAL A 15 -3.58 5.15 14.48
C VAL A 15 -2.24 5.51 13.86
N ASN A 16 -1.96 6.80 13.68
CA ASN A 16 -0.72 7.24 13.04
C ASN A 16 0.39 7.43 14.08
N SER A 17 1.63 7.24 13.64
CA SER A 17 2.78 7.80 14.37
C SER A 17 2.76 9.33 14.33
N TYR A 18 3.54 9.96 15.22
CA TYR A 18 3.72 11.41 15.21
C TYR A 18 4.22 11.89 13.83
N CYS A 19 3.52 12.85 13.23
CA CYS A 19 3.73 13.35 11.87
C CYS A 19 3.70 12.28 10.75
N GLY A 20 3.15 11.09 11.00
CA GLY A 20 3.26 9.96 10.05
C GLY A 20 4.71 9.50 9.88
N SER A 21 5.62 9.86 10.78
CA SER A 21 7.04 9.51 10.68
C SER A 21 7.24 8.00 10.70
N ASN A 22 8.05 7.51 9.78
CA ASN A 22 8.45 6.10 9.68
C ASN A 22 9.78 5.81 10.42
N GLY A 23 10.41 6.83 11.00
CA GLY A 23 11.65 6.72 11.76
C GLY A 23 12.91 6.38 10.97
N SER A 24 12.89 6.49 9.63
CA SER A 24 14.05 6.26 8.77
C SER A 24 15.18 7.28 9.00
N GLY A 25 16.39 6.88 8.62
CA GLY A 25 17.61 7.66 8.76
C GLY A 25 18.37 7.40 10.05
N ASN A 26 19.58 7.94 10.13
CA ASN A 26 20.49 7.77 11.28
C ASN A 26 21.18 9.07 11.71
N TRP A 27 20.73 10.20 11.18
CA TRP A 27 21.34 11.51 11.39
C TRP A 27 20.95 12.15 12.73
N ASN A 28 19.96 11.61 13.43
CA ASN A 28 19.55 12.06 14.76
C ASN A 28 19.07 10.87 15.61
N ALA A 29 19.48 10.84 16.88
CA ALA A 29 19.15 9.75 17.81
C ALA A 29 17.64 9.61 18.11
N HIS A 30 16.88 10.69 17.92
CA HIS A 30 15.44 10.76 18.19
C HIS A 30 14.56 10.28 17.03
N LEU A 31 15.14 9.90 15.88
CA LEU A 31 14.37 9.49 14.69
C LEU A 31 13.43 8.31 14.94
N LEU A 32 13.81 7.39 15.83
CA LEU A 32 12.99 6.22 16.16
C LEU A 32 11.94 6.47 17.24
N GLU A 33 11.95 7.64 17.90
CA GLU A 33 10.99 7.93 18.97
C GLU A 33 9.53 7.88 18.53
N PRO A 34 9.13 8.38 17.33
CA PRO A 34 7.77 8.23 16.83
C PRO A 34 7.30 6.77 16.73
N LEU A 35 8.20 5.80 16.52
CA LEU A 35 7.85 4.38 16.52
C LEU A 35 7.83 3.79 17.93
N LYS A 36 8.88 4.07 18.71
CA LYS A 36 9.07 3.53 20.07
C LYS A 36 8.01 4.00 21.06
N ASN A 37 7.57 5.25 20.91
CA ASN A 37 6.65 5.91 21.83
C ASN A 37 5.21 5.93 21.32
N LEU A 38 4.92 5.37 20.14
CA LEU A 38 3.56 5.22 19.64
C LEU A 38 2.81 4.26 20.55
N ALA A 39 1.84 4.75 21.31
CA ALA A 39 1.01 3.92 22.19
C ALA A 39 -0.05 3.15 21.39
N TYR A 40 -0.35 1.92 21.83
CA TYR A 40 -1.51 1.18 21.35
C TYR A 40 -2.69 1.61 22.23
N PRO A 41 -3.74 2.21 21.69
CA PRO A 41 -4.88 2.63 22.50
C PRO A 41 -5.56 1.41 23.11
N GLU A 42 -6.05 1.53 24.34
CA GLU A 42 -6.95 0.52 24.89
C GLU A 42 -8.20 0.41 23.99
N ASP A 43 -8.51 -0.81 23.56
CA ASP A 43 -9.64 -1.08 22.69
C ASP A 43 -10.39 -2.31 23.22
N GLU A 44 -11.71 -2.15 23.38
CA GLU A 44 -12.60 -3.24 23.78
C GLU A 44 -12.70 -4.31 22.68
N ALA A 45 -12.41 -3.93 21.44
CA ALA A 45 -12.40 -4.81 20.28
C ALA A 45 -10.97 -5.32 19.98
N GLN A 46 -10.75 -6.62 20.20
CA GLN A 46 -9.46 -7.24 19.93
C GLN A 46 -9.13 -7.27 18.43
N ASN A 47 -7.88 -7.00 18.07
CA ASN A 47 -7.36 -7.12 16.71
C ASN A 47 -8.04 -6.19 15.66
N HIS A 48 -8.52 -5.02 16.09
CA HIS A 48 -9.18 -4.04 15.23
C HIS A 48 -8.44 -2.69 15.12
N ILE A 49 -7.15 -2.65 15.45
CA ILE A 49 -6.27 -1.48 15.29
C ILE A 49 -5.11 -1.83 14.34
N ALA A 50 -4.77 -0.90 13.46
CA ALA A 50 -3.54 -0.90 12.67
C ALA A 50 -2.77 0.41 12.89
N PHE A 51 -1.44 0.38 12.69
CA PHE A 51 -0.61 1.58 12.69
C PHE A 51 -0.38 2.10 11.26
N GLN A 52 -0.28 3.42 11.11
CA GLN A 52 -0.03 4.08 9.83
C GLN A 52 1.19 4.99 9.87
N LEU A 53 2.04 4.86 8.85
CA LEU A 53 3.26 5.64 8.62
C LEU A 53 3.27 6.16 7.18
N HIS A 54 4.09 7.16 6.87
CA HIS A 54 4.26 7.74 5.54
C HIS A 54 5.73 7.62 5.11
N TYR A 55 6.06 7.57 3.82
CA TYR A 55 7.47 7.47 3.35
C TYR A 55 7.74 8.20 2.02
N TYR A 56 8.67 9.15 2.05
CA TYR A 56 9.01 10.01 0.91
C TYR A 56 10.54 10.19 0.78
N PRO A 57 11.28 9.16 0.36
CA PRO A 57 12.73 9.25 0.26
C PRO A 57 13.19 10.06 -0.95
N ASN A 58 14.46 10.42 -0.94
CA ASN A 58 15.16 11.09 -2.04
C ASN A 58 15.61 10.09 -3.12
N MET A 59 15.57 10.44 -4.41
CA MET A 59 15.94 9.55 -5.53
C MET A 59 17.32 9.82 -6.15
N ASN A 60 18.11 10.75 -5.61
CA ASN A 60 19.44 11.09 -6.14
C ASN A 60 20.42 9.91 -6.05
N ASN A 61 20.26 9.06 -5.03
CA ASN A 61 21.06 7.84 -4.84
C ASN A 61 20.16 6.64 -4.51
N LEU A 62 19.76 5.91 -5.55
CA LEU A 62 18.87 4.76 -5.43
C LEU A 62 19.40 3.67 -4.48
N SER A 63 20.71 3.38 -4.53
CA SER A 63 21.30 2.33 -3.70
C SER A 63 21.18 2.67 -2.21
N TRP A 64 21.47 3.91 -1.84
CA TRP A 64 21.34 4.37 -0.46
C TRP A 64 19.87 4.33 -0.01
N THR A 65 18.94 4.78 -0.86
CA THR A 65 17.51 4.75 -0.57
C THR A 65 16.96 3.34 -0.35
N MET A 66 17.42 2.35 -1.13
CA MET A 66 17.05 0.95 -0.92
C MET A 66 17.60 0.41 0.40
N THR A 67 18.84 0.77 0.77
CA THR A 67 19.40 0.41 2.08
C THR A 67 18.61 1.03 3.23
N GLU A 68 18.31 2.33 3.16
CA GLU A 68 17.51 3.02 4.17
C GLU A 68 16.12 2.39 4.31
N CYS A 69 15.47 2.04 3.20
CA CYS A 69 14.21 1.32 3.20
C CYS A 69 14.29 -0.02 3.94
N GLY A 70 15.33 -0.82 3.70
CA GLY A 70 15.53 -2.09 4.39
C GLY A 70 15.71 -1.93 5.91
N THR A 71 16.46 -0.91 6.33
CA THR A 71 16.61 -0.56 7.76
C THR A 71 15.29 -0.11 8.37
N MET A 72 14.58 0.81 7.71
CA MET A 72 13.28 1.32 8.14
C MET A 72 12.27 0.17 8.34
N LEU A 73 12.16 -0.76 7.37
CA LEU A 73 11.27 -1.92 7.49
C LEU A 73 11.66 -2.84 8.65
N SER A 74 12.96 -2.97 8.93
CA SER A 74 13.45 -3.76 10.08
C SER A 74 13.09 -3.10 11.42
N ASP A 75 13.20 -1.77 11.51
CA ASP A 75 12.80 -1.02 12.70
C ASP A 75 11.29 -1.05 12.92
N ILE A 76 10.49 -0.90 11.86
CA ILE A 76 9.02 -1.03 11.90
C ILE A 76 8.63 -2.41 12.44
N LYS A 77 9.27 -3.47 11.94
CA LYS A 77 9.04 -4.83 12.42
C LYS A 77 9.34 -4.97 13.91
N LYS A 78 10.45 -4.38 14.35
CA LYS A 78 10.92 -4.43 15.74
C LYS A 78 10.02 -3.68 16.71
N TYR A 79 9.55 -2.49 16.36
CA TYR A 79 8.87 -1.58 17.30
C TYR A 79 7.34 -1.57 17.18
N LEU A 80 6.79 -1.96 16.02
CA LEU A 80 5.36 -1.84 15.73
C LEU A 80 4.67 -3.16 15.36
N GLN A 81 5.22 -3.96 14.42
CA GLN A 81 4.48 -5.08 13.84
C GLN A 81 4.18 -6.24 14.81
N ASN A 82 4.90 -6.33 15.93
CA ASN A 82 4.58 -7.28 17.00
C ASN A 82 3.35 -6.87 17.83
N ARG A 83 2.82 -5.66 17.63
CA ARG A 83 1.70 -5.08 18.38
C ARG A 83 0.44 -4.93 17.53
N ALA A 84 0.59 -4.57 16.26
CA ALA A 84 -0.51 -4.39 15.32
C ALA A 84 -0.01 -4.45 13.86
N PRO A 85 -0.87 -4.75 12.87
CA PRO A 85 -0.55 -4.55 11.46
C PRO A 85 -0.13 -3.11 11.17
N VAL A 86 0.76 -2.92 10.19
CA VAL A 86 1.26 -1.60 9.78
C VAL A 86 0.89 -1.36 8.31
N ILE A 87 0.53 -0.12 8.00
CA ILE A 87 0.31 0.35 6.63
C ILE A 87 1.18 1.58 6.35
N PHE A 88 1.63 1.72 5.11
CA PHE A 88 2.06 3.00 4.57
C PHE A 88 0.87 3.72 3.95
N GLY A 89 0.31 4.65 4.72
CA GLY A 89 -0.86 5.44 4.34
C GLY A 89 -0.63 6.41 3.19
N GLU A 90 0.62 6.84 3.06
CA GLU A 90 1.10 7.66 1.97
C GLU A 90 2.54 7.26 1.65
N TRP A 91 2.87 7.18 0.37
CA TRP A 91 4.25 7.12 -0.06
C TRP A 91 4.44 7.71 -1.45
N GLY A 92 5.67 8.12 -1.71
CA GLY A 92 6.11 8.73 -2.95
C GLY A 92 7.62 8.98 -2.87
N THR A 93 8.08 10.13 -3.32
CA THR A 93 9.45 10.62 -3.16
C THR A 93 9.44 12.09 -2.70
N SER A 94 10.56 12.57 -2.15
CA SER A 94 10.63 13.89 -1.49
C SER A 94 10.28 15.09 -2.38
N ASN A 95 10.26 14.92 -3.72
CA ASN A 95 9.93 15.98 -4.69
C ASN A 95 8.73 15.62 -5.59
N ASP A 96 7.79 14.80 -5.12
CA ASP A 96 6.62 14.37 -5.90
C ASP A 96 5.54 15.46 -6.12
N HIS A 97 5.68 16.61 -5.45
CA HIS A 97 4.73 17.73 -5.51
C HIS A 97 5.44 19.08 -5.37
N VAL A 98 6.37 19.37 -6.27
CA VAL A 98 7.00 20.70 -6.36
C VAL A 98 6.27 21.55 -7.39
N LYS A 99 6.36 22.89 -7.28
CA LYS A 99 5.82 23.79 -8.31
C LYS A 99 6.86 23.99 -9.41
N ASP A 100 6.47 23.82 -10.66
CA ASP A 100 7.28 24.26 -11.80
C ASP A 100 7.33 25.79 -11.94
N ALA A 101 8.02 26.29 -12.96
CA ALA A 101 8.16 27.73 -13.21
C ALA A 101 6.81 28.44 -13.44
N ASP A 102 5.80 27.70 -13.90
CA ASP A 102 4.45 28.20 -14.18
C ASP A 102 3.49 28.00 -12.97
N GLY A 103 3.99 27.46 -11.86
CA GLY A 103 3.24 27.26 -10.62
C GLY A 103 2.41 25.98 -10.58
N ASN A 104 2.55 25.09 -11.56
CA ASN A 104 1.85 23.80 -11.61
C ASN A 104 2.58 22.78 -10.74
N TYR A 105 1.82 21.90 -10.07
CA TYR A 105 2.42 20.78 -9.35
C TYR A 105 2.97 19.76 -10.33
N VAL A 106 4.26 19.45 -10.17
CA VAL A 106 4.99 18.44 -10.93
C VAL A 106 5.72 17.49 -9.99
N ASP A 107 5.96 16.30 -10.50
CA ASP A 107 6.84 15.32 -9.90
C ASP A 107 8.23 15.47 -10.53
N ASP A 108 9.11 16.20 -9.85
CA ASP A 108 10.46 16.49 -10.35
C ASP A 108 11.26 15.19 -10.51
N TYR A 109 11.10 14.23 -9.60
CA TYR A 109 11.82 12.98 -9.70
C TYR A 109 11.34 12.08 -10.82
N TYR A 110 10.08 12.19 -11.24
CA TYR A 110 9.57 11.54 -12.44
C TYR A 110 10.13 12.14 -13.73
N THR A 111 10.68 13.36 -13.67
CA THR A 111 11.38 14.03 -14.79
C THR A 111 12.89 13.77 -14.74
N SER A 112 13.51 14.07 -13.60
CA SER A 112 14.97 14.17 -13.43
C SER A 112 15.63 12.84 -13.05
N TYR A 113 14.91 11.92 -12.41
CA TYR A 113 15.42 10.61 -11.97
C TYR A 113 14.43 9.47 -12.21
N LYS A 114 13.73 9.52 -13.35
CA LYS A 114 12.61 8.62 -13.67
C LYS A 114 12.94 7.15 -13.41
N GLN A 115 14.07 6.66 -13.90
CA GLN A 115 14.43 5.24 -13.73
C GLN A 115 14.66 4.86 -12.27
N ASN A 116 15.23 5.75 -11.46
CA ASN A 116 15.40 5.51 -10.03
C ASN A 116 14.05 5.42 -9.34
N LYS A 117 13.12 6.33 -9.66
CA LYS A 117 11.75 6.31 -9.13
C LYS A 117 11.01 5.03 -9.51
N LEU A 118 11.07 4.59 -10.78
CA LEU A 118 10.44 3.34 -11.23
C LEU A 118 11.03 2.11 -10.52
N ASN A 119 12.37 2.04 -10.40
CA ASN A 119 13.05 0.95 -9.71
C ASN A 119 12.71 0.93 -8.22
N PHE A 120 12.68 2.11 -7.58
CA PHE A 120 12.31 2.26 -6.18
C PHE A 120 10.86 1.85 -5.95
N ALA A 121 9.91 2.30 -6.76
CA ALA A 121 8.49 1.95 -6.63
C ALA A 121 8.27 0.42 -6.68
N LYS A 122 8.91 -0.25 -7.64
CA LYS A 122 8.89 -1.72 -7.72
C LYS A 122 9.50 -2.38 -6.48
N TYR A 123 10.67 -1.90 -6.05
CA TYR A 123 11.37 -2.43 -4.89
C TYR A 123 10.58 -2.25 -3.60
N PHE A 124 10.15 -1.02 -3.30
CA PHE A 124 9.44 -0.64 -2.09
C PHE A 124 8.16 -1.44 -1.91
N VAL A 125 7.33 -1.54 -2.95
CA VAL A 125 6.09 -2.34 -2.92
C VAL A 125 6.41 -3.83 -2.73
N GLY A 126 7.46 -4.34 -3.37
CA GLY A 126 7.89 -5.72 -3.22
C GLY A 126 8.38 -6.05 -1.81
N GLU A 127 9.18 -5.17 -1.19
CA GLU A 127 9.66 -5.35 0.18
C GLU A 127 8.53 -5.17 1.20
N CYS A 128 7.62 -4.21 1.00
CA CYS A 128 6.44 -4.06 1.86
C CYS A 128 5.54 -5.30 1.79
N LYS A 129 5.34 -5.88 0.60
CA LYS A 129 4.59 -7.14 0.46
C LYS A 129 5.26 -8.30 1.22
N LYS A 130 6.58 -8.43 1.15
CA LYS A 130 7.33 -9.45 1.92
C LYS A 130 7.25 -9.24 3.43
N ALA A 131 7.06 -7.99 3.86
CA ALA A 131 6.93 -7.60 5.25
C ALA A 131 5.46 -7.56 5.75
N ASP A 132 4.49 -7.98 4.94
CA ASP A 132 3.04 -7.89 5.24
C ASP A 132 2.57 -6.46 5.57
N ILE A 133 3.07 -5.48 4.83
CA ILE A 133 2.71 -4.06 4.94
C ILE A 133 1.97 -3.60 3.68
N ALA A 134 0.75 -3.07 3.85
CA ALA A 134 0.00 -2.46 2.76
C ALA A 134 0.55 -1.06 2.43
N THR A 135 0.44 -0.62 1.17
CA THR A 135 0.96 0.67 0.72
C THR A 135 -0.07 1.43 -0.10
N PHE A 136 -0.14 2.75 0.07
CA PHE A 136 -1.04 3.65 -0.63
C PHE A 136 -0.22 4.77 -1.28
N TYR A 137 -0.08 4.71 -2.61
CA TYR A 137 0.70 5.71 -3.35
C TYR A 137 -0.03 7.06 -3.32
N TRP A 138 0.72 8.13 -3.08
CA TRP A 138 0.16 9.47 -2.95
C TRP A 138 -0.10 10.12 -4.31
N MET A 139 -1.39 10.25 -4.66
CA MET A 139 -1.88 10.97 -5.85
C MET A 139 -1.23 10.51 -7.17
N MET A 140 -1.03 11.43 -8.12
CA MET A 140 -0.16 11.41 -9.32
C MET A 140 -0.24 10.26 -10.34
N LEU A 141 -0.74 9.07 -10.01
CA LEU A 141 -0.91 7.97 -10.96
C LEU A 141 -1.97 8.30 -12.00
N SER A 142 -3.10 8.87 -11.56
CA SER A 142 -4.14 9.50 -12.38
C SER A 142 -4.51 10.81 -11.69
N ASP A 143 -4.13 11.94 -12.29
CA ASP A 143 -4.21 13.27 -11.69
C ASP A 143 -4.74 14.34 -12.67
N GLY A 144 -5.17 15.49 -12.14
CA GLY A 144 -5.78 16.55 -12.94
C GLY A 144 -6.95 16.09 -13.82
N ASN A 145 -6.92 16.47 -15.10
CA ASN A 145 -7.94 16.09 -16.08
C ASN A 145 -7.92 14.59 -16.42
N ASP A 146 -6.82 13.87 -16.18
CA ASP A 146 -6.72 12.45 -16.49
C ASP A 146 -7.67 11.62 -15.61
N ARG A 147 -8.03 12.13 -14.43
CA ARG A 147 -9.09 11.55 -13.58
C ARG A 147 -10.47 11.58 -14.24
N LYS A 148 -10.75 12.59 -15.06
CA LYS A 148 -12.02 12.71 -15.80
C LYS A 148 -12.05 11.77 -17.00
N GLU A 149 -10.89 11.55 -17.61
CA GLU A 149 -10.73 10.67 -18.77
C GLU A 149 -10.46 9.21 -18.39
N LEU A 150 -10.34 8.91 -17.08
CA LEU A 150 -10.03 7.58 -16.55
C LEU A 150 -8.72 6.99 -17.11
N LYS A 151 -7.70 7.84 -17.27
CA LYS A 151 -6.37 7.43 -17.77
C LYS A 151 -5.28 7.67 -16.74
N TRP A 152 -4.14 7.03 -16.97
CA TRP A 152 -2.96 7.17 -16.13
C TRP A 152 -2.10 8.35 -16.59
N THR A 153 -1.81 9.26 -15.67
CA THR A 153 -0.82 10.33 -15.82
C THR A 153 0.59 9.73 -15.83
N MET A 154 0.83 8.69 -15.03
CA MET A 154 2.13 8.00 -14.91
C MET A 154 1.99 6.49 -15.18
N PRO A 155 1.80 6.07 -16.45
CA PRO A 155 1.47 4.68 -16.78
C PRO A 155 2.58 3.68 -16.46
N ASP A 156 3.86 4.05 -16.61
CA ASP A 156 4.99 3.17 -16.30
C ASP A 156 5.25 3.05 -14.79
N LEU A 157 4.98 4.10 -14.01
CA LEU A 157 5.01 4.05 -12.55
C LEU A 157 3.91 3.12 -12.01
N LYS A 158 2.70 3.21 -12.56
CA LYS A 158 1.63 2.24 -12.30
C LYS A 158 2.09 0.82 -12.60
N ASP A 159 2.77 0.57 -13.73
CA ASP A 159 3.31 -0.75 -14.05
C ASP A 159 4.41 -1.21 -13.07
N ALA A 160 5.28 -0.30 -12.63
CA ALA A 160 6.31 -0.60 -11.64
C ALA A 160 5.69 -1.02 -10.30
N ILE A 161 4.65 -0.32 -9.82
CA ILE A 161 3.90 -0.65 -8.61
C ILE A 161 3.24 -2.04 -8.74
N ILE A 162 2.55 -2.30 -9.86
CA ILE A 162 1.92 -3.60 -10.14
C ILE A 162 2.97 -4.71 -10.13
N LYS A 163 4.13 -4.50 -10.77
CA LYS A 163 5.21 -5.48 -10.81
C LYS A 163 5.88 -5.69 -9.46
N GLY A 164 5.94 -4.66 -8.62
CA GLY A 164 6.40 -4.78 -7.23
C GLY A 164 5.49 -5.73 -6.44
N TYR A 165 4.17 -5.61 -6.62
CA TYR A 165 3.21 -6.44 -5.89
C TYR A 165 3.07 -7.85 -6.48
N TYR A 166 2.94 -8.00 -7.79
CA TYR A 166 2.61 -9.28 -8.43
C TYR A 166 3.81 -10.01 -9.06
N GLY A 167 4.99 -9.37 -9.13
CA GLY A 167 6.16 -9.89 -9.82
C GLY A 167 6.27 -9.37 -11.26
N ASN A 168 7.32 -9.77 -11.99
CA ASN A 168 7.63 -9.23 -13.33
C ASN A 168 6.53 -9.45 -14.38
N GLU A 169 5.77 -10.54 -14.22
CA GLU A 169 4.59 -10.90 -15.03
C GLU A 169 3.43 -9.90 -14.84
N GLY A 170 3.49 -9.05 -13.80
CA GLY A 170 2.41 -8.16 -13.42
C GLY A 170 1.20 -8.93 -12.89
N TYR A 171 0.03 -8.30 -12.98
CA TYR A 171 -1.22 -8.94 -12.59
C TYR A 171 -1.65 -9.97 -13.65
N THR A 172 -1.37 -11.25 -13.39
CA THR A 172 -1.86 -12.34 -14.25
C THR A 172 -3.27 -12.74 -13.82
N THR A 173 -4.26 -12.54 -14.69
CA THR A 173 -5.60 -13.10 -14.53
C THR A 173 -5.65 -14.58 -14.92
N SER A 174 -4.64 -15.36 -14.58
CA SER A 174 -4.69 -16.81 -14.72
C SER A 174 -5.60 -17.38 -13.63
N ILE A 175 -6.91 -17.23 -13.85
CA ILE A 175 -7.86 -18.22 -13.37
C ILE A 175 -7.57 -19.46 -14.23
N GLU A 176 -7.05 -20.53 -13.64
CA GLU A 176 -7.09 -21.84 -14.28
C GLU A 176 -8.55 -22.11 -14.72
N GLY A 177 -8.80 -22.11 -16.04
CA GLY A 177 -10.04 -22.65 -16.61
C GLY A 177 -11.06 -21.68 -17.23
N VAL A 178 -10.69 -20.47 -17.68
CA VAL A 178 -11.61 -19.69 -18.54
C VAL A 178 -10.95 -19.34 -19.87
N SER A 179 -11.27 -20.12 -20.90
CA SER A 179 -10.99 -19.78 -22.30
C SER A 179 -11.85 -18.58 -22.72
N GLU A 180 -11.23 -17.52 -23.22
CA GLU A 180 -11.91 -16.38 -23.81
C GLU A 180 -12.75 -16.82 -25.02
N THR A 181 -14.06 -16.63 -24.95
CA THR A 181 -14.86 -16.40 -26.15
C THR A 181 -15.42 -14.99 -26.10
N SER A 182 -15.04 -14.22 -27.10
CA SER A 182 -15.43 -12.84 -27.32
C SER A 182 -16.96 -12.69 -27.38
N SER A 183 -17.54 -11.91 -26.47
CA SER A 183 -18.59 -10.94 -26.81
C SER A 183 -18.95 -10.11 -25.57
N SER A 184 -19.16 -8.81 -25.81
CA SER A 184 -19.63 -7.83 -24.84
C SER A 184 -20.78 -8.35 -23.96
N LYS A 185 -20.58 -8.37 -22.64
CA LYS A 185 -21.65 -8.30 -21.62
C LYS A 185 -21.05 -8.15 -20.22
N ILE A 186 -21.41 -7.05 -19.57
CA ILE A 186 -21.57 -6.83 -18.12
C ILE A 186 -20.57 -7.58 -17.23
N LEU A 187 -19.60 -6.84 -16.66
CA LEU A 187 -18.71 -7.30 -15.60
C LEU A 187 -19.53 -7.95 -14.47
N LYS A 188 -19.49 -9.28 -14.40
CA LYS A 188 -20.02 -10.06 -13.27
C LYS A 188 -18.98 -10.09 -12.14
N PRO A 189 -19.42 -10.19 -10.87
CA PRO A 189 -18.53 -10.08 -9.70
C PRO A 189 -17.36 -11.07 -9.77
N GLN A 190 -16.16 -10.53 -9.54
CA GLN A 190 -14.91 -11.24 -9.65
C GLN A 190 -14.70 -12.20 -8.46
N LYS A 191 -14.31 -13.43 -8.78
CA LYS A 191 -14.00 -14.49 -7.82
C LYS A 191 -12.60 -14.24 -7.23
N LEU A 192 -12.53 -13.71 -6.02
CA LEU A 192 -11.28 -13.58 -5.27
C LEU A 192 -10.95 -14.93 -4.60
N ILE A 193 -9.94 -15.63 -5.11
CA ILE A 193 -9.40 -16.83 -4.46
C ILE A 193 -8.20 -16.40 -3.62
N HIS A 194 -8.37 -16.33 -2.30
CA HIS A 194 -7.25 -16.23 -1.35
C HIS A 194 -6.86 -17.64 -0.90
N LYS A 195 -5.55 -17.90 -0.81
CA LYS A 195 -4.95 -19.24 -0.89
C LYS A 195 -5.37 -20.29 0.16
N ASP A 196 -6.25 -19.99 1.13
CA ASP A 196 -6.76 -21.01 2.06
C ASP A 196 -8.26 -20.89 2.42
N LYS A 197 -9.03 -19.99 1.77
CA LYS A 197 -10.50 -19.91 1.99
C LYS A 197 -11.21 -19.45 0.72
N VAL A 198 -12.11 -20.30 0.22
CA VAL A 198 -13.05 -19.94 -0.87
C VAL A 198 -14.19 -19.14 -0.26
N ILE A 199 -14.23 -17.82 -0.51
CA ILE A 199 -15.38 -16.98 -0.19
C ILE A 199 -16.19 -16.82 -1.48
N ILE A 200 -17.37 -17.42 -1.52
CA ILE A 200 -18.33 -17.22 -2.61
C ILE A 200 -19.26 -16.08 -2.17
N ALA A 201 -19.07 -14.89 -2.76
CA ALA A 201 -20.07 -13.83 -2.68
C ALA A 201 -21.11 -14.08 -3.76
N ASN A 202 -22.25 -14.66 -3.38
CA ASN A 202 -23.44 -14.58 -4.23
C ASN A 202 -24.06 -13.20 -4.02
N GLY A 203 -24.60 -12.59 -5.08
CA GLY A 203 -25.12 -11.22 -5.09
C GLY A 203 -26.35 -10.95 -4.21
N ASP A 204 -26.66 -11.85 -3.28
CA ASP A 204 -27.65 -11.69 -2.23
C ASP A 204 -26.95 -11.97 -0.89
N ASP A 205 -27.06 -11.07 0.09
CA ASP A 205 -26.35 -11.00 1.38
C ASP A 205 -26.38 -12.27 2.25
N LYS A 206 -25.77 -13.37 1.79
CA LYS A 206 -25.61 -14.63 2.53
C LYS A 206 -24.24 -15.23 2.27
N TYR A 207 -23.38 -15.21 3.29
CA TYR A 207 -22.10 -15.91 3.30
C TYR A 207 -22.30 -17.36 3.75
N THR A 208 -21.92 -18.33 2.94
CA THR A 208 -21.87 -19.75 3.35
C THR A 208 -20.42 -20.21 3.38
N ILE A 209 -19.94 -20.64 4.55
CA ILE A 209 -18.63 -21.31 4.68
C ILE A 209 -18.85 -22.79 4.32
N ALA A 210 -18.38 -23.22 3.16
CA ALA A 210 -18.41 -24.63 2.79
C ALA A 210 -17.31 -25.38 3.56
N GLY A 211 -17.73 -26.23 4.50
CA GLY A 211 -16.86 -27.07 5.31
C GLY A 211 -16.17 -28.17 4.50
N THR A 212 -14.95 -28.45 4.90
CA THR A 212 -14.03 -29.46 4.39
C THR A 212 -14.61 -30.88 4.48
N LYS A 213 -14.49 -31.66 3.40
CA LYS A 213 -14.31 -33.12 3.47
C LYS A 213 -13.29 -33.53 2.41
N LEU A 214 -12.04 -33.74 2.84
CA LEU A 214 -11.08 -34.55 2.10
C LEU A 214 -11.22 -35.99 2.61
N LYS A 215 -11.30 -36.96 1.68
CA LYS A 215 -10.96 -38.36 1.93
C LYS A 215 -9.48 -38.54 1.62
#